data_AF-A0A8T5NFY1-F1
#
_entry.id   AF-A0A8T5NFY1-F1
#
_cell.length_a   1.000
_cell.length_b   1.000
_cell.length_c   1.000
_cell.angle_alpha   90.00
_cell.angle_beta   90.00
_cell.angle_gamma   90.00
#
_symmetry.space_group_name_H-M   'P 1'
#
loop_
_entity.id
_entity.type
_entity.pdbx_description
1 polymer ?
#
loop_
_entity_poly.entity_id
_entity_poly.type
_entity_poly.pdbx_seq_one_letter_code
_entity_poly.pdbx_strand_id
1 'polypeptide(L)'
;MKELLVTLSQKNRYNRFLKNKVEFRCKCGCLETITYYDFLAGGEFNIGQSASIISPFISESIYDETITATPIHLTKKCPDCGEEITAVFPLSVENLIPLLQVQPPDPQMYG
;
A
#
# COMPACT_ATOMS: atom_id res chain seq x y z
N MET A 1 13.27 -0.09 5.96
CA MET A 1 11.80 0.05 5.82
C MET A 1 11.24 -0.73 4.63
N LYS A 2 11.80 -0.57 3.41
CA LYS A 2 11.37 -1.33 2.23
C LYS A 2 11.44 -2.85 2.42
N GLU A 3 12.58 -3.36 2.89
CA GLU A 3 12.77 -4.80 3.18
C GLU A 3 11.80 -5.34 4.23
N LEU A 4 11.46 -4.52 5.24
CA LEU A 4 10.48 -4.89 6.27
C LEU A 4 9.10 -5.07 5.66
N LEU A 5 8.65 -4.14 4.80
CA LEU A 5 7.36 -4.24 4.11
C LEU A 5 7.32 -5.47 3.18
N VAL A 6 8.40 -5.73 2.44
CA VAL A 6 8.51 -6.95 1.61
C VAL A 6 8.37 -8.20 2.48
N THR A 7 9.14 -8.29 3.55
CA THR A 7 9.12 -9.44 4.48
C THR A 7 7.74 -9.63 5.11
N LEU A 8 7.13 -8.56 5.61
CA LEU A 8 5.80 -8.60 6.21
C LEU A 8 4.74 -9.01 5.18
N SER A 9 4.82 -8.50 3.95
CA SER A 9 3.89 -8.86 2.87
C SER A 9 4.02 -10.34 2.48
N GLN A 10 5.25 -10.84 2.38
CA GLN A 10 5.52 -12.25 2.09
C GLN A 10 5.03 -13.16 3.21
N LYS A 11 5.31 -12.82 4.48
CA LYS A 11 4.85 -13.58 5.66
C LYS A 11 3.32 -13.62 5.76
N ASN A 12 2.65 -12.55 5.35
CA ASN A 12 1.20 -12.40 5.43
C ASN A 12 0.49 -12.64 4.08
N ARG A 13 1.03 -13.48 3.18
CA ARG A 13 0.47 -13.74 1.84
C ARG A 13 -1.05 -14.02 1.82
N TYR A 14 -1.59 -14.64 2.87
CA TYR A 14 -3.00 -14.98 2.96
C TYR A 14 -3.89 -13.87 3.53
N ASN A 15 -3.32 -12.74 3.95
CA ASN A 15 -4.06 -11.59 4.47
C ASN A 15 -5.05 -11.06 3.42
N ARG A 16 -6.32 -10.92 3.82
CA ARG A 16 -7.41 -10.48 2.93
C ARG A 16 -7.15 -9.10 2.33
N PHE A 17 -6.50 -8.20 3.07
CA PHE A 17 -6.13 -6.87 2.59
C PHE A 17 -5.18 -6.94 1.38
N LEU A 18 -4.21 -7.87 1.40
CA LEU A 18 -3.24 -8.02 0.31
C LEU A 18 -3.85 -8.60 -0.98
N LYS A 19 -5.08 -9.14 -0.90
CA LYS A 19 -5.84 -9.62 -2.07
C LYS A 19 -6.59 -8.52 -2.82
N ASN A 20 -6.65 -7.32 -2.26
CA ASN A 20 -7.21 -6.16 -2.95
C ASN A 20 -6.38 -5.86 -4.22
N LYS A 21 -7.06 -5.30 -5.21
CA LYS A 21 -6.47 -4.98 -6.51
C LYS A 21 -6.39 -3.47 -6.69
N VAL A 22 -5.36 -3.04 -7.39
CA VAL A 22 -5.24 -1.67 -7.92
C VAL A 22 -5.17 -1.75 -9.44
N GLU A 23 -5.89 -0.85 -10.08
CA GLU A 23 -5.91 -0.70 -11.53
C GLU A 23 -5.07 0.52 -11.92
N PHE A 24 -4.24 0.34 -12.95
CA PHE A 24 -3.46 1.39 -13.56
C PHE A 24 -3.94 1.58 -14.98
N ARG A 25 -4.32 2.80 -15.31
CA ARG A 25 -4.65 3.18 -16.68
C ARG A 25 -3.51 4.02 -17.24
N CYS A 26 -2.92 3.53 -18.32
CA CYS A 26 -1.99 4.31 -19.13
C CYS A 26 -2.76 5.29 -20.04
N LYS A 27 -2.10 6.37 -20.47
CA LYS A 27 -2.68 7.34 -21.42
C LYS A 27 -3.04 6.73 -22.77
N CYS A 28 -2.34 5.68 -23.19
CA CYS A 28 -2.63 4.95 -24.42
C CYS A 28 -3.91 4.10 -24.35
N GLY A 29 -4.55 4.00 -23.18
CA GLY A 29 -5.74 3.19 -22.96
C GLY A 29 -5.47 1.81 -22.38
N CYS A 30 -4.20 1.39 -22.27
CA CYS A 30 -3.81 0.16 -21.57
C CYS A 30 -4.29 0.19 -20.12
N LEU A 31 -4.90 -0.91 -19.68
CA LEU A 31 -5.34 -1.10 -18.30
C LEU A 31 -4.66 -2.34 -17.73
N GLU A 32 -3.96 -2.16 -16.61
CA GLU A 32 -3.33 -3.24 -15.89
C GLU A 32 -3.84 -3.31 -14.47
N THR A 33 -4.07 -4.52 -13.98
CA THR A 33 -4.54 -4.76 -12.64
C THR A 33 -3.53 -5.63 -11.90
N ILE A 34 -3.05 -5.19 -10.74
CA ILE A 34 -2.20 -6.01 -9.86
C ILE A 34 -2.80 -6.09 -8.46
N THR A 35 -2.44 -7.13 -7.71
CA THR A 35 -2.83 -7.20 -6.31
C THR A 35 -1.90 -6.36 -5.43
N TYR A 36 -2.36 -5.98 -4.25
CA TYR A 36 -1.51 -5.32 -3.26
C TYR A 36 -0.34 -6.22 -2.83
N TYR A 37 -0.55 -7.54 -2.82
CA TYR A 37 0.52 -8.51 -2.65
C TYR A 37 1.60 -8.35 -3.72
N ASP A 38 1.22 -8.36 -5.01
CA ASP A 38 2.18 -8.26 -6.11
C ASP A 38 2.92 -6.91 -6.10
N PHE A 39 2.21 -5.84 -5.74
CA PHE A 39 2.77 -4.49 -5.59
C PHE A 39 3.92 -4.47 -4.55
N LEU A 40 3.74 -5.16 -3.41
CA LEU A 40 4.64 -5.06 -2.26
C LEU A 40 5.65 -6.20 -2.17
N ALA A 41 5.25 -7.44 -2.43
CA ALA A 41 6.08 -8.62 -2.20
C ALA A 41 7.25 -8.74 -3.19
N GLY A 42 7.13 -8.16 -4.39
CA GLY A 42 8.18 -8.13 -5.41
C GLY A 42 9.30 -7.12 -5.11
N GLY A 43 9.05 -6.13 -4.24
CA GLY A 43 10.06 -5.13 -3.88
C GLY A 43 10.41 -4.15 -5.00
N GLU A 44 9.64 -4.10 -6.09
CA GLU A 44 9.85 -3.14 -7.20
C GLU A 44 9.38 -1.72 -6.87
N PHE A 45 8.72 -1.52 -5.73
CA PHE A 45 8.25 -0.22 -5.27
C PHE A 45 9.37 0.62 -4.62
N ASN A 46 9.17 1.93 -4.57
CA ASN A 46 10.01 2.90 -3.87
C ASN A 46 9.23 3.59 -2.75
N ILE A 47 9.94 3.94 -1.67
CA ILE A 47 9.37 4.72 -0.56
C ILE A 47 9.67 6.19 -0.85
N GLY A 48 8.63 7.01 -0.91
CA GLY A 48 8.76 8.46 -1.13
C GLY A 48 9.23 9.20 0.13
N GLN A 49 9.28 10.52 0.05
CA GLN A 49 9.59 11.36 1.21
C GLN A 49 8.37 11.49 2.11
N SER A 50 8.58 11.37 3.42
CA SER A 50 7.55 11.61 4.43
C SER A 50 7.07 13.06 4.35
N ALA A 51 5.75 13.25 4.30
CA ALA A 51 5.13 14.57 4.31
C ALA A 51 4.08 14.66 5.41
N SER A 52 3.99 15.85 6.02
CA SER A 52 2.90 16.17 6.94
C SER A 52 1.64 16.50 6.14
N ILE A 53 0.60 15.68 6.27
CA ILE A 53 -0.70 15.87 5.62
C ILE A 53 -1.80 16.02 6.68
N ILE A 54 -2.85 16.76 6.34
CA ILE A 54 -4.04 16.85 7.19
C ILE A 54 -4.79 15.52 7.07
N SER A 55 -5.09 14.90 8.21
CA SER A 55 -5.86 13.67 8.27
C SER A 55 -7.26 13.89 7.66
N PRO A 56 -7.69 13.08 6.67
CA PRO A 56 -9.03 13.19 6.12
C PRO A 56 -10.13 12.64 7.05
N PHE A 57 -9.76 12.10 8.23
CA PHE A 57 -10.70 11.59 9.21
C PHE A 57 -11.34 12.74 9.99
N ILE A 58 -12.48 13.22 9.49
CA ILE A 58 -13.33 14.18 10.21
C ILE A 58 -14.22 13.36 11.15
N SER A 59 -13.94 13.39 12.46
CA SER A 59 -14.90 12.97 13.47
C SER A 59 -15.65 14.20 13.99
N GLU A 60 -16.87 14.02 14.51
CA GLU A 60 -17.77 15.10 14.95
C GLU A 60 -17.21 15.99 16.08
N SER A 61 -15.96 15.76 16.52
CA SER A 61 -15.31 16.50 17.60
C SER A 61 -13.80 16.79 17.41
N ILE A 62 -13.24 16.68 16.19
CA ILE A 62 -11.76 16.72 15.99
C ILE A 62 -11.26 17.92 15.15
N TYR A 63 -10.24 18.58 15.70
CA TYR A 63 -9.33 19.55 15.08
C TYR A 63 -8.53 18.93 13.93
N ASP A 64 -8.08 19.72 12.95
CA ASP A 64 -7.18 19.26 11.88
C ASP A 64 -5.94 18.54 12.45
N GLU A 65 -5.96 17.21 12.51
CA GLU A 65 -4.81 16.42 12.94
C GLU A 65 -3.82 16.33 11.78
N THR A 66 -2.62 16.87 12.00
CA THR A 66 -1.52 16.73 11.07
C THR A 66 -0.86 15.37 11.30
N ILE A 67 -0.93 14.48 10.31
CA ILE A 67 -0.29 13.17 10.33
C ILE A 67 0.92 13.16 9.41
N THR A 68 1.94 12.39 9.77
CA THR A 68 3.07 12.10 8.87
C THR A 68 2.71 10.91 8.00
N ALA A 69 2.70 11.10 6.68
CA ALA A 69 2.44 10.05 5.71
C ALA A 69 3.62 9.87 4.77
N THR A 70 4.18 8.66 4.74
CA THR A 70 5.22 8.28 3.78
C THR A 70 4.60 7.47 2.64
N PRO A 71 4.54 8.00 1.41
CA PRO A 71 3.91 7.32 0.28
C PRO A 71 4.78 6.18 -0.26
N ILE A 72 4.14 5.20 -0.88
CA ILE A 72 4.78 4.07 -1.53
C ILE A 72 4.45 4.14 -3.03
N HIS A 73 5.47 4.14 -3.88
CA HIS A 73 5.31 4.33 -5.32
C HIS A 73 5.77 3.09 -6.08
N LEU A 74 5.08 2.71 -7.14
CA LEU A 74 5.55 1.72 -8.10
C LEU A 74 5.68 2.40 -9.45
N THR A 75 6.85 2.28 -10.07
CA THR A 75 7.09 2.75 -11.43
C THR A 75 7.25 1.53 -12.33
N LYS A 76 6.44 1.43 -13.37
CA LYS A 76 6.56 0.37 -14.39
C LYS A 76 6.40 0.95 -15.78
N LYS A 77 6.84 0.23 -16.80
CA LYS A 77 6.57 0.60 -18.20
C LYS A 77 5.25 -0.01 -18.65
N CYS A 78 4.47 0.75 -19.40
CA CYS A 78 3.29 0.24 -20.09
C CYS A 78 3.72 -0.82 -21.11
N PRO A 79 3.09 -2.00 -21.13
CA PRO A 79 3.42 -3.06 -22.09
C PRO A 79 3.08 -2.65 -23.54
N ASP A 80 2.11 -1.75 -23.73
CA ASP A 80 1.64 -1.38 -25.07
C ASP A 80 2.45 -0.24 -25.70
N CYS A 81 2.73 0.84 -24.95
CA CYS A 81 3.41 2.02 -25.48
C CYS A 81 4.81 2.28 -24.88
N GLY A 82 5.21 1.53 -23.86
CA GLY A 82 6.51 1.69 -23.19
C GLY A 82 6.62 2.91 -22.27
N GLU A 83 5.59 3.77 -22.18
CA GLU A 83 5.58 4.92 -21.27
C GLU A 83 5.63 4.49 -19.80
N GLU A 84 6.27 5.30 -18.97
CA GLU A 84 6.32 5.05 -17.53
C GLU A 84 4.99 5.39 -16.87
N ILE A 85 4.48 4.43 -16.10
CA ILE A 85 3.29 4.54 -15.26
C ILE A 85 3.78 4.57 -13.82
N THR A 86 3.53 5.69 -13.13
CA THR A 86 3.77 5.81 -11.69
C THR A 86 2.46 5.62 -10.96
N ALA A 87 2.44 4.62 -10.08
CA ALA A 87 1.33 4.33 -9.19
C ALA A 87 1.67 4.67 -7.76
N VAL A 88 0.68 5.12 -7.00
CA VAL A 88 0.80 5.35 -5.55
C VAL A 88 -0.03 4.30 -4.84
N PHE A 89 0.58 3.63 -3.86
CA PHE A 89 -0.13 2.71 -2.99
C PHE A 89 -1.12 3.48 -2.13
N PRO A 90 -2.33 2.94 -1.88
CA PRO A 90 -3.39 3.68 -1.19
C PRO A 90 -3.14 3.91 0.31
N LEU A 91 -2.16 3.23 0.91
CA LEU A 91 -1.77 3.43 2.31
C LEU A 91 -0.34 3.94 2.41
N SER A 92 -0.09 4.79 3.40
CA SER A 92 1.27 5.17 3.79
C SER A 92 1.97 4.01 4.51
N VAL A 93 3.30 4.10 4.60
CA VAL A 93 4.13 3.13 5.33
C VAL A 93 3.67 2.98 6.79
N GLU A 94 3.35 4.09 7.45
CA GLU A 94 2.94 4.16 8.86
C GLU A 94 1.65 3.39 9.12
N ASN A 95 0.71 3.42 8.18
CA ASN A 95 -0.57 2.71 8.29
C ASN A 95 -0.44 1.24 7.85
N LEU A 96 0.45 0.97 6.90
CA LEU A 96 0.61 -0.36 6.33
C LEU A 96 1.34 -1.33 7.26
N ILE A 97 2.39 -0.87 7.97
CA ILE A 97 3.18 -1.74 8.86
C ILE A 97 2.32 -2.36 9.96
N PRO A 98 1.56 -1.60 10.78
CA PRO A 98 0.73 -2.16 11.83
C PRO A 98 -0.29 -3.15 11.28
N LEU A 99 -0.93 -2.82 10.14
CA LEU A 99 -1.92 -3.67 9.49
C LEU A 99 -1.36 -5.05 9.13
N LEU A 100 -0.10 -5.10 8.67
CA LEU A 100 0.59 -6.36 8.34
C LEU A 100 1.21 -7.05 9.55
N GLN A 101 1.35 -6.36 10.69
CA GLN A 101 1.85 -6.95 11.94
C GLN A 101 0.74 -7.52 12.83
N VAL A 102 -0.52 -7.13 12.62
CA VAL A 102 -1.67 -7.67 13.38
C VAL A 102 -1.69 -9.19 13.23
N GLN A 103 -1.41 -9.87 14.34
CA GLN A 103 -1.57 -11.31 14.41
C GLN A 103 -3.07 -11.65 14.41
N PRO A 104 -3.48 -12.74 13.77
CA PRO A 104 -4.84 -13.24 13.96
C PRO A 104 -5.10 -13.43 15.46
N PRO A 105 -6.29 -13.08 15.97
CA PRO A 105 -6.62 -13.31 17.37
C PRO A 105 -6.41 -14.78 17.72
N ASP A 106 -5.78 -15.03 18.87
CA ASP A 106 -5.50 -16.39 19.33
C ASP A 106 -6.82 -17.18 19.41
N PRO A 107 -6.98 -18.27 18.65
CA PRO A 107 -8.20 -19.09 18.69
C PRO A 107 -8.53 -19.58 20.11
N GLN A 108 -7.52 -19.78 20.97
CA GLN A 108 -7.71 -20.22 22.35
C GLN A 108 -8.40 -19.17 23.23
N MET A 109 -8.33 -17.89 22.85
CA MET A 109 -8.94 -16.79 23.60
C MET A 109 -10.41 -16.53 23.24
N TYR A 110 -10.92 -17.18 22.18
CA TYR A 110 -12.26 -16.95 21.63
C TYR A 110 -13.00 -18.26 21.35
N GLY A 111 -12.81 -19.26 22.22
CA GLY A 111 -13.31 -20.64 22.11
C GLY A 111 -14.76 -20.80 21.64
#